data_AF-A0AA97ATN3-F1
#
_entry.id   AF-A0AA97ATN3-F1
#
_cell.length_a   1.000
_cell.length_b   1.000
_cell.length_c   1.000
_cell.angle_alpha   90.00
_cell.angle_beta   90.00
_cell.angle_gamma   90.00
#
_symmetry.space_group_name_H-M   'P 1'
#
loop_
_entity.id
_entity.type
_entity.pdbx_description
1 polymer ?
#
loop_
_entity_poly.entity_id
_entity_poly.type
_entity_poly.pdbx_seq_one_letter_code
_entity_poly.pdbx_strand_id
1 'polypeptide(L)'
;MSHGNHQERLNESLSALMDGEVSELELQRLLKASAASEEFGERWSRYQLAASVMRREQVAPVDIGLAASISAAIDEEEPLSQNGNGGSAVAGNLVNNRWWRPLSRGAVAATVAFAAILGVQQMTDSPQNTIQGEPASSIG
;
A
#
# COMPACT_ATOMS: atom_id res chain seq x y z
N MET A 1 5.84 29.03 23.52
CA MET A 1 6.30 29.23 22.13
C MET A 1 6.99 27.98 21.52
N SER A 2 6.96 26.80 22.17
CA SER A 2 7.67 25.59 21.67
C SER A 2 6.88 24.75 20.65
N HIS A 3 5.55 24.79 20.67
CA HIS A 3 4.72 23.91 19.83
C HIS A 3 4.83 24.16 18.32
N GLY A 4 5.06 25.41 17.90
CA GLY A 4 5.19 25.75 16.47
C GLY A 4 6.40 25.09 15.81
N ASN A 5 7.57 25.16 16.47
CA ASN A 5 8.81 24.61 15.93
C ASN A 5 8.76 23.09 15.73
N HIS A 6 8.10 22.36 16.63
CA HIS A 6 7.97 20.91 16.49
C HIS A 6 7.11 20.53 15.28
N GLN A 7 6.00 21.25 15.08
CA GLN A 7 5.11 21.00 13.95
C GLN A 7 5.76 21.35 12.61
N GLU A 8 6.54 22.43 12.56
CA GLU A 8 7.32 22.82 11.37
C GLU A 8 8.35 21.75 11.01
N ARG A 9 9.10 21.23 11.99
CA ARG A 9 10.06 20.14 11.78
C ARG A 9 9.40 18.85 11.28
N LEU A 10 8.21 18.51 11.78
CA LEU A 10 7.44 17.36 11.30
C LEU A 10 6.95 17.58 9.85
N ASN A 11 6.51 18.79 9.51
CA ASN A 11 6.08 19.11 8.15
C ASN A 11 7.23 19.04 7.15
N GLU A 12 8.40 19.55 7.52
CA GLU A 12 9.58 19.52 6.66
C GLU A 12 10.06 18.09 6.42
N SER A 13 10.12 17.28 7.48
CA SER A 13 10.50 15.88 7.37
C SER A 13 9.47 15.04 6.61
N LEU A 14 8.17 15.39 6.67
CA LEU A 14 7.13 14.81 5.82
C LEU A 14 7.33 15.16 4.34
N SER A 15 7.72 16.40 4.04
CA SER A 15 8.07 16.82 2.68
C SER A 15 9.31 16.10 2.17
N ALA A 16 10.36 16.00 2.99
CA ALA A 16 11.56 15.26 2.65
C ALA A 16 11.26 13.78 2.39
N LEU A 17 10.33 13.18 3.15
CA LEU A 17 9.85 11.82 2.90
C LEU A 17 9.14 11.70 1.54
N MET A 18 8.29 12.67 1.17
CA MET A 18 7.62 12.70 -0.15
C MET A 18 8.63 12.73 -1.30
N ASP A 19 9.71 13.50 -1.15
CA ASP A 19 10.76 13.67 -2.16
C ASP A 19 11.82 12.56 -2.12
N GLY A 20 11.79 11.66 -1.12
CA GLY A 20 12.76 10.58 -0.96
C GLY A 20 14.09 11.00 -0.30
N GLU A 21 14.15 12.20 0.28
CA GLU A 21 15.34 12.84 0.85
C GLU A 21 15.43 12.73 2.39
N VAL A 22 14.52 11.98 3.03
CA VAL A 22 14.54 11.79 4.50
C VAL A 22 15.66 10.85 4.94
N SER A 23 16.36 11.20 6.02
CA SER A 23 17.38 10.30 6.59
C SER A 23 16.74 9.11 7.33
N GLU A 24 17.45 7.99 7.42
CA GLU A 24 16.94 6.76 8.07
C GLU A 24 16.54 6.97 9.54
N LEU A 25 17.33 7.73 10.29
CA LEU A 25 17.03 8.05 11.69
C LEU A 25 15.81 8.97 11.82
N GLU A 26 15.62 9.90 10.87
CA GLU A 26 14.44 10.76 10.85
C GLU A 26 13.19 9.99 10.43
N LEU A 27 13.31 9.06 9.47
CA LEU A 27 12.24 8.16 9.08
C LEU A 27 11.77 7.32 10.26
N GLN A 28 12.68 6.72 11.03
CA GLN A 28 12.30 5.93 12.20
C GLN A 28 11.57 6.78 13.26
N ARG A 29 12.02 8.02 13.47
CA ARG A 29 11.35 8.96 14.39
C ARG A 29 9.98 9.36 13.87
N LEU A 30 9.85 9.60 12.57
CA LEU A 30 8.59 9.91 11.90
C LEU A 30 7.59 8.78 12.04
N LEU A 31 7.98 7.53 11.74
CA LEU A 31 7.13 6.35 11.89
C LEU A 31 6.69 6.16 13.35
N LYS A 32 7.57 6.44 14.31
CA LYS A 32 7.20 6.41 15.74
C LYS A 32 6.21 7.52 16.10
N ALA A 33 6.39 8.72 15.54
CA ALA A 33 5.49 9.85 15.77
C ALA A 33 4.12 9.65 15.09
N SER A 34 4.07 9.01 13.92
CA SER A 34 2.84 8.74 13.20
C SER A 34 1.93 7.77 13.95
N ALA A 35 2.51 6.78 14.64
CA ALA A 35 1.74 5.86 15.48
C ALA A 35 1.06 6.55 16.67
N ALA A 36 1.51 7.75 17.06
CA ALA A 36 0.97 8.49 18.19
C ALA A 36 0.03 9.64 17.77
N SER A 37 -0.15 9.89 16.46
CA SER A 37 -0.76 11.11 15.94
C SER A 37 -1.61 10.84 14.70
N GLU A 38 -2.93 10.91 14.85
CA GLU A 38 -3.87 10.81 13.72
C GLU A 38 -3.74 12.00 12.76
N GLU A 39 -3.45 13.19 13.29
CA GLU A 39 -3.21 14.42 12.52
C GLU A 39 -2.05 14.28 11.51
N PHE A 40 -1.07 13.43 11.82
CA PHE A 40 0.04 13.11 10.93
C PHE A 40 -0.43 12.33 9.69
N GLY A 41 -1.27 11.30 9.88
CA GLY A 41 -1.83 10.50 8.80
C GLY A 41 -2.72 11.34 7.87
N GLU A 42 -3.54 12.22 8.43
CA GLU A 42 -4.36 13.15 7.65
C GLU A 42 -3.53 14.13 6.81
N ARG A 43 -2.43 14.64 7.36
CA ARG A 43 -1.49 15.52 6.62
C ARG A 43 -0.89 14.79 5.43
N TRP A 44 -0.37 13.60 5.69
CA TRP A 44 0.24 12.73 4.67
C TRP A 44 -0.74 12.42 3.55
N SER A 45 -1.97 12.04 3.89
CA SER A 45 -3.05 11.79 2.92
C SER A 45 -3.30 13.00 2.02
N ARG A 46 -3.40 14.21 2.60
CA ARG A 46 -3.57 15.45 1.82
C ARG A 46 -2.40 15.76 0.91
N TYR A 47 -1.16 15.52 1.35
CA TYR A 47 0.02 15.73 0.53
C TYR A 47 0.08 14.78 -0.65
N GLN A 48 -0.23 13.50 -0.42
CA GLN A 48 -0.31 12.50 -1.49
C GLN A 48 -1.41 12.83 -2.50
N LEU A 49 -2.59 13.25 -2.02
CA LEU A 49 -3.67 13.71 -2.87
C LEU A 49 -3.24 14.90 -3.75
N ALA A 50 -2.65 15.93 -3.14
CA ALA A 50 -2.16 17.10 -3.87
C ALA A 50 -1.11 16.72 -4.92
N ALA A 51 -0.18 15.83 -4.55
CA ALA A 51 0.86 15.35 -5.46
C ALA A 51 0.29 14.57 -6.64
N SER A 52 -0.70 13.70 -6.42
CA SER A 52 -1.41 12.98 -7.49
C SER A 52 -2.16 13.91 -8.43
N VAL A 53 -2.84 14.93 -7.90
CA VAL A 53 -3.49 15.98 -8.72
C VAL A 53 -2.46 16.73 -9.57
N MET A 54 -1.32 17.12 -9.00
CA MET A 54 -0.25 17.82 -9.71
C MET A 54 0.36 16.97 -10.83
N ARG A 55 0.49 15.66 -10.62
CA ARG A 55 0.95 14.69 -11.63
C ARG A 55 -0.12 14.30 -12.65
N ARG A 56 -1.34 14.84 -12.52
CA ARG A 56 -2.52 14.51 -13.36
C ARG A 56 -2.84 13.01 -13.34
N GLU A 57 -2.62 12.36 -12.20
CA GLU A 57 -3.03 10.98 -11.97
C GLU A 57 -4.56 10.92 -11.82
N GLN A 58 -5.14 9.76 -12.14
CA GLN A 58 -6.56 9.53 -11.88
C GLN A 58 -6.75 9.39 -10.37
N VAL A 59 -7.44 10.37 -9.76
CA VAL A 59 -7.76 10.36 -8.34
C VAL A 59 -9.13 9.73 -8.16
N ALA A 60 -9.17 8.52 -7.60
CA ALA A 60 -10.41 7.89 -7.18
C ALA A 60 -11.03 8.67 -6.00
N PRO A 61 -12.35 8.53 -5.74
CA PRO A 61 -12.95 9.08 -4.54
C PRO A 61 -12.17 8.62 -3.30
N VAL A 62 -11.74 9.58 -2.47
CA VAL A 62 -10.98 9.28 -1.26
C VAL A 62 -11.94 8.64 -0.26
N ASP A 63 -11.87 7.32 -0.12
CA ASP A 63 -12.53 6.63 0.99
C ASP A 63 -11.65 6.77 2.24
N ILE A 64 -12.13 7.60 3.17
CA ILE A 64 -11.46 7.90 4.44
C ILE A 64 -11.24 6.61 5.26
N GLY A 65 -12.09 5.59 5.09
CA GLY A 65 -12.02 4.32 5.82
C GLY A 65 -11.06 3.28 5.22
N LEU A 66 -10.62 3.45 3.98
CA LEU A 66 -9.85 2.41 3.27
C LEU A 66 -8.47 2.16 3.91
N ALA A 67 -7.75 3.22 4.26
CA ALA A 67 -6.44 3.07 4.88
C ALA A 67 -6.54 2.39 6.26
N ALA A 68 -7.57 2.73 7.03
CA ALA A 68 -7.83 2.14 8.33
C ALA A 68 -8.24 0.66 8.23
N SER A 69 -9.10 0.31 7.27
CA SER A 69 -9.53 -1.08 7.08
C SER A 69 -8.39 -1.97 6.59
N ILE A 70 -7.53 -1.46 5.70
CA ILE A 70 -6.30 -2.15 5.27
C ILE A 70 -5.35 -2.33 6.47
N SER A 71 -5.14 -1.28 7.28
CA SER A 71 -4.26 -1.38 8.45
C SER A 71 -4.77 -2.42 9.45
N ALA A 72 -6.07 -2.46 9.72
CA ALA A 72 -6.67 -3.44 10.61
C ALA A 72 -6.54 -4.87 10.05
N ALA A 73 -6.78 -5.05 8.75
CA ALA A 73 -6.60 -6.35 8.10
C ALA A 73 -5.15 -6.84 8.18
N ILE A 74 -4.16 -5.94 8.03
CA ILE A 74 -2.73 -6.27 8.17
C ILE A 74 -2.39 -6.64 9.62
N ASP A 75 -2.94 -5.93 10.61
CA ASP A 75 -2.71 -6.25 12.02
C ASP A 75 -3.30 -7.62 12.43
N GLU A 76 -4.33 -8.10 11.71
CA GLU A 76 -4.92 -9.43 11.87
C GLU A 76 -4.11 -10.55 11.17
N GLU A 77 -3.16 -10.20 10.30
CA GLU A 77 -2.30 -11.19 9.64
C GLU A 77 -1.28 -11.75 10.64
N GLU A 78 -1.09 -13.08 10.61
CA GLU A 78 -0.02 -13.73 11.36
C GLU A 78 1.34 -13.11 10.96
N PRO A 79 2.20 -12.74 11.93
CA PRO A 79 3.49 -12.15 11.62
C PRO A 79 4.22 -13.13 10.71
N LEU A 80 4.63 -12.65 9.53
CA LEU A 80 5.40 -13.47 8.60
C LEU A 80 6.54 -14.09 9.38
N SER A 81 6.46 -15.40 9.62
CA SER A 81 7.53 -16.16 10.21
C SER A 81 8.68 -16.00 9.24
N GLN A 82 9.57 -15.06 9.55
CA GLN A 82 10.84 -14.91 8.91
C GLN A 82 11.65 -16.13 9.35
N ASN A 83 11.31 -17.29 8.77
CA ASN A 83 12.16 -18.45 8.77
C ASN A 83 13.47 -17.94 8.20
N GLY A 84 14.45 -17.76 9.08
CA GLY A 84 15.76 -17.23 8.79
C GLY A 84 16.59 -18.16 7.92
N ASN A 85 16.09 -18.47 6.72
CA ASN A 85 16.83 -19.16 5.67
C ASN A 85 17.26 -18.15 4.61
N GLY A 86 17.90 -17.07 5.08
CA GLY A 86 18.87 -16.29 4.31
C GLY A 86 20.21 -17.03 4.13
N GLY A 87 20.33 -18.28 4.59
CA GLY A 87 21.49 -19.11 4.37
C GLY A 87 21.22 -20.58 4.72
N SER A 88 21.58 -21.47 3.79
CA SER A 88 21.77 -22.91 4.01
C SER A 88 20.52 -23.76 4.29
N ALA A 89 19.67 -23.92 3.29
CA ALA A 89 18.82 -25.11 3.15
C ALA A 89 19.24 -25.93 1.92
N VAL A 90 20.50 -26.36 1.88
CA VAL A 90 20.92 -27.66 1.32
C VAL A 90 22.36 -27.93 1.78
N ALA A 91 22.49 -28.61 2.91
CA ALA A 91 23.63 -29.49 3.13
C ALA A 91 23.52 -30.61 2.09
N GLY A 92 24.07 -30.34 0.91
CA GLY A 92 23.97 -31.19 -0.27
C GLY A 92 25.01 -30.73 -1.28
N ASN A 93 26.26 -30.94 -0.90
CA ASN A 93 27.47 -30.97 -1.71
C ASN A 93 27.26 -30.88 -3.24
N LEU A 94 27.09 -29.67 -3.80
CA LEU A 94 27.16 -29.40 -5.23
C LEU A 94 27.86 -28.06 -5.45
N VAL A 95 29.18 -28.18 -5.61
CA VAL A 95 30.09 -27.34 -6.39
C VAL A 95 29.43 -26.19 -7.18
N ASN A 96 29.86 -24.97 -6.84
CA ASN A 96 30.08 -23.85 -7.75
C ASN A 96 28.91 -23.37 -8.64
N ASN A 97 27.94 -22.64 -8.07
CA ASN A 97 26.94 -21.92 -8.88
C ASN A 97 26.75 -20.44 -8.49
N ARG A 98 27.84 -19.66 -8.60
CA ARG A 98 27.90 -18.21 -8.33
C ARG A 98 27.03 -17.37 -9.29
N TRP A 99 26.67 -17.89 -10.46
CA TRP A 99 25.98 -17.18 -11.55
C TRP A 99 24.44 -17.09 -11.44
N TRP A 100 23.80 -17.78 -10.48
CA TRP A 100 22.33 -17.79 -10.35
C TRP A 100 21.78 -16.78 -9.30
N ARG A 101 22.68 -15.97 -8.73
CA ARG A 101 22.34 -14.92 -7.75
C ARG A 101 21.37 -13.82 -8.21
N PRO A 102 21.21 -13.46 -9.51
CA PRO A 102 20.26 -12.40 -9.86
C PRO A 102 18.79 -12.88 -9.91
N LEU A 103 18.52 -14.18 -9.90
CA LEU A 103 17.14 -14.71 -10.04
C LEU A 103 16.34 -14.73 -8.74
N SER A 104 16.98 -14.60 -7.56
CA SER A 104 16.26 -14.63 -6.28
C SER A 104 15.51 -13.34 -5.94
N ARG A 105 15.89 -12.20 -6.54
CA ARG A 105 15.19 -10.91 -6.37
C ARG A 105 13.99 -10.73 -7.30
N GLY A 106 13.91 -11.51 -8.39
CA GLY A 106 12.78 -11.46 -9.32
C GLY A 106 11.49 -12.05 -8.75
N ALA A 107 11.59 -13.00 -7.81
CA ALA A 107 10.44 -13.76 -7.32
C ALA A 107 9.40 -12.88 -6.61
N VAL A 108 9.82 -11.99 -5.69
CA VAL A 108 8.89 -11.15 -4.90
C VAL A 108 8.22 -10.07 -5.76
N ALA A 109 8.98 -9.40 -6.63
CA ALA A 109 8.41 -8.38 -7.52
C ALA A 109 7.47 -9.01 -8.57
N ALA A 110 7.80 -10.20 -9.08
CA ALA A 110 6.96 -10.92 -10.03
C ALA A 110 5.63 -11.38 -9.41
N THR A 111 5.63 -11.88 -8.16
CA THR A 111 4.37 -12.28 -7.50
C THR A 111 3.49 -11.09 -7.18
N VAL A 112 4.04 -9.94 -6.75
CA VAL A 112 3.25 -8.72 -6.52
C VAL A 112 2.67 -8.19 -7.83
N ALA A 113 3.48 -8.13 -8.90
CA ALA A 113 3.00 -7.72 -10.22
C ALA A 113 1.92 -8.68 -10.76
N PHE A 114 2.08 -9.99 -10.56
CA PHE A 114 1.10 -10.99 -10.96
C PHE A 114 -0.21 -10.86 -10.16
N ALA A 115 -0.14 -10.68 -8.84
CA ALA A 115 -1.30 -10.44 -7.98
C ALA A 115 -2.07 -9.16 -8.38
N ALA A 116 -1.35 -8.07 -8.69
CA ALA A 116 -1.94 -6.82 -9.17
C ALA A 116 -2.67 -6.99 -10.51
N ILE A 117 -2.13 -7.81 -11.43
CA ILE A 117 -2.77 -8.11 -12.73
C ILE A 117 -4.05 -8.94 -12.55
N LEU A 118 -4.04 -9.94 -11.65
CA LEU A 118 -5.24 -10.77 -11.41
C LEU A 118 -6.33 -10.03 -10.63
N GLY A 119 -5.98 -9.11 -9.73
CA GLY A 119 -6.95 -8.35 -8.92
C GLY A 119 -7.84 -7.39 -9.72
N VAL A 120 -7.40 -6.96 -10.91
CA VAL A 120 -8.11 -5.91 -11.68
C VAL A 120 -9.45 -6.38 -12.30
N GLN A 121 -9.70 -7.69 -12.39
CA GLN A 121 -10.88 -8.23 -13.07
C GLN A 121 -12.17 -8.20 -12.22
N GLN A 122 -12.08 -8.14 -10.89
CA GLN A 122 -13.28 -8.22 -10.03
C GLN A 122 -14.13 -6.93 -9.99
N MET A 123 -13.64 -5.80 -10.49
CA MET A 123 -14.39 -4.53 -10.47
C MET A 123 -15.27 -4.28 -11.71
N THR A 124 -15.27 -5.17 -12.71
CA THR A 124 -16.02 -4.94 -13.98
C THR A 124 -17.35 -5.71 -14.08
N ASP A 125 -17.63 -6.66 -13.19
CA ASP A 125 -18.93 -7.36 -13.17
C ASP A 125 -20.00 -6.56 -12.42
N SER A 126 -20.45 -5.47 -13.03
CA SER A 126 -21.76 -4.88 -12.74
C SER A 126 -22.78 -5.46 -13.73
N PRO A 127 -23.70 -6.36 -13.32
CA PRO A 127 -24.75 -6.82 -14.21
C PRO A 127 -25.72 -5.67 -14.50
N GLN A 128 -25.55 -5.06 -15.67
CA GLN A 128 -26.52 -4.14 -16.25
C GLN A 128 -27.67 -4.94 -16.88
N ASN A 129 -28.86 -4.69 -16.32
CA ASN A 129 -30.16 -4.68 -17.00
C ASN A 129 -30.85 -6.03 -17.32
N THR A 130 -31.98 -6.24 -16.66
CA THR A 130 -33.17 -6.79 -17.32
C THR A 130 -34.41 -6.11 -16.74
N ILE A 131 -34.78 -4.96 -17.30
CA ILE A 131 -36.19 -4.52 -17.32
C ILE A 131 -36.93 -5.55 -18.19
N GLN A 132 -37.46 -6.58 -17.54
CA GLN A 132 -38.34 -7.56 -18.19
C GLN A 132 -39.74 -6.96 -18.25
N GLY A 133 -40.25 -6.88 -19.49
CA GLY A 133 -41.52 -6.27 -19.83
C GLY A 133 -42.71 -6.87 -19.09
N GLU A 134 -43.60 -5.95 -18.73
CA GLU A 134 -44.98 -6.13 -18.35
C GLU A 134 -45.73 -7.14 -19.26
N PRO A 135 -46.38 -8.17 -18.71
CA PRO A 135 -47.53 -8.80 -19.35
C PRO A 135 -48.82 -8.34 -18.69
N ALA A 136 -49.68 -7.73 -19.50
CA ALA A 136 -51.05 -7.33 -19.18
C ALA A 136 -51.82 -8.43 -18.44
N SER A 137 -52.35 -8.12 -17.26
CA SER A 137 -53.35 -8.94 -16.58
C SER A 137 -54.75 -8.51 -17.02
N SER A 138 -55.35 -9.42 -17.78
CA SER A 138 -56.72 -9.44 -18.27
C SER A 138 -57.77 -9.28 -17.17
N ILE A 139 -58.81 -8.55 -17.55
CA ILE A 139 -60.11 -8.37 -16.91
C ILE A 139 -60.70 -9.71 -16.44
N GLY A 140 -61.22 -9.70 -15.21
CA GLY A 140 -62.16 -10.65 -14.63
C GLY A 140 -63.02 -9.91 -13.60
#